data_AF-A0A1F4DN60-F1
#
_entry.id   AF-A0A1F4DN60-F1
#
_cell.length_a   1.000
_cell.length_b   1.000
_cell.length_c   1.000
_cell.angle_alpha   90.00
_cell.angle_beta   90.00
_cell.angle_gamma   90.00
#
_symmetry.space_group_name_H-M   'P 1'
#
loop_
_entity.id
_entity.type
_entity.pdbx_description
1 polymer ?
#
loop_
_entity_poly.entity_id
_entity_poly.type
_entity_poly.pdbx_seq_one_letter_code
_entity_poly.pdbx_strand_id
1 'polypeptide(L)'
;MGAKHSVSKRKRPAGSGILLRYRETDTAYGVSRRTATRLAKVLGLSETQVIHVALAQFARQNLPRYEPDGGPLTAEQKDAIRKLQPSGRMTVKESLF
;
A
#
# COMPACT_ATOMS: atom_id res chain seq x y z
N MET A 1 -22.36 -37.12 -12.27
CA MET A 1 -22.97 -36.08 -11.43
C MET A 1 -21.85 -35.21 -10.86
N GLY A 2 -21.52 -34.10 -11.52
CA GLY A 2 -20.37 -33.26 -11.17
C GLY A 2 -20.74 -32.24 -10.10
N ALA A 3 -20.02 -32.27 -8.98
CA ALA A 3 -20.17 -31.31 -7.89
C ALA A 3 -19.69 -29.92 -8.37
N LYS A 4 -20.61 -28.95 -8.38
CA LYS A 4 -20.30 -27.55 -8.65
C LYS A 4 -19.71 -26.95 -7.37
N HIS A 5 -18.41 -26.69 -7.34
CA HIS A 5 -17.80 -25.90 -6.27
C HIS A 5 -18.27 -24.44 -6.38
N SER A 6 -19.16 -24.04 -5.48
CA SER A 6 -19.55 -22.65 -5.29
C SER A 6 -18.41 -21.89 -4.62
N VAL A 7 -17.74 -21.03 -5.37
CA VAL A 7 -16.73 -20.11 -4.82
C VAL A 7 -17.44 -19.15 -3.88
N SER A 8 -17.17 -19.29 -2.58
CA SER A 8 -17.71 -18.41 -1.54
C SER A 8 -17.15 -17.00 -1.72
N LYS A 9 -18.01 -16.05 -2.08
CA LYS A 9 -17.69 -14.62 -2.12
C LYS A 9 -17.33 -14.16 -0.71
N ARG A 10 -16.03 -13.99 -0.40
CA ARG A 10 -15.60 -13.38 0.87
C ARG A 10 -16.11 -11.93 0.92
N LYS A 11 -17.05 -11.66 1.83
CA LYS A 11 -17.51 -10.31 2.16
C LYS A 11 -16.34 -9.58 2.82
N ARG A 12 -15.73 -8.62 2.11
CA ARG A 12 -14.70 -7.75 2.71
C ARG A 12 -15.36 -7.01 3.87
N PRO A 13 -14.77 -7.05 5.09
CA PRO A 13 -15.31 -6.24 6.18
C PRO A 13 -15.30 -4.78 5.75
N ALA A 14 -16.40 -4.08 5.95
CA ALA A 14 -16.45 -2.64 5.77
C ALA A 14 -15.37 -2.01 6.66
N GLY A 15 -14.66 -1.00 6.15
CA GLY A 15 -13.56 -0.37 6.89
C GLY A 15 -14.00 0.11 8.27
N SER A 16 -13.20 -0.16 9.30
CA SER A 16 -13.41 0.38 10.64
C SER A 16 -13.20 1.90 10.61
N GLY A 17 -14.21 2.66 11.03
CA GLY A 17 -14.14 4.11 11.14
C GLY A 17 -13.49 4.55 12.45
N ILE A 18 -12.87 5.73 12.43
CA ILE A 18 -12.40 6.44 13.63
C ILE A 18 -13.11 7.79 13.72
N LEU A 19 -13.59 8.15 14.92
CA LEU A 19 -14.06 9.51 15.19
C LEU A 19 -12.86 10.43 15.38
N LEU A 20 -12.70 11.40 14.48
CA LEU A 20 -11.62 12.38 14.53
C LEU A 20 -12.14 13.71 15.08
N ARG A 21 -11.55 14.17 16.19
CA ARG A 21 -11.85 15.48 16.77
C ARG A 21 -10.77 16.48 16.41
N TYR A 22 -11.17 17.60 15.79
CA TYR A 22 -10.26 18.71 15.51
C TYR A 22 -9.84 19.44 16.78
N ARG A 23 -8.68 20.08 16.72
CA ARG A 23 -8.25 21.04 17.74
C ARG A 23 -8.95 22.38 17.50
N GLU A 24 -9.05 23.18 18.56
CA GLU A 24 -9.58 24.54 18.44
C GLU A 24 -8.60 25.43 17.65
N THR A 25 -7.31 25.25 17.90
CA THR A 25 -6.21 25.92 17.20
C THR A 25 -5.20 24.90 16.68
N ASP A 26 -4.46 25.27 15.64
CA ASP A 26 -3.39 24.43 15.09
C ASP A 26 -2.24 24.28 16.10
N THR A 27 -1.66 23.09 16.18
CA THR A 27 -0.51 22.74 17.04
C THR A 27 0.47 21.84 16.28
N ALA A 28 1.62 21.52 16.88
CA ALA A 28 2.63 20.66 16.25
C ALA A 28 2.09 19.27 15.81
N TYR A 29 1.06 18.76 16.48
CA TYR A 29 0.49 17.42 16.23
C TYR A 29 -1.01 17.43 15.96
N GLY A 30 -1.59 18.60 15.71
CA GLY A 30 -3.03 18.73 15.56
C GLY A 30 -3.41 19.90 14.68
N VAL A 31 -4.48 19.72 13.92
CA VAL A 31 -5.03 20.77 13.06
C VAL A 31 -6.44 21.12 13.49
N SER A 32 -6.78 22.39 13.29
CA SER A 32 -8.12 22.91 13.40
C SER A 32 -8.96 22.55 12.18
N ARG A 33 -10.28 22.57 12.35
CA ARG A 33 -11.22 22.34 11.26
C ARG A 33 -11.07 23.38 10.14
N ARG A 34 -10.75 24.62 10.51
CA ARG A 34 -10.52 25.71 9.54
C ARG A 34 -9.38 25.35 8.58
N THR A 35 -8.28 24.82 9.12
CA THR A 35 -7.11 24.42 8.33
C THR A 35 -7.42 23.23 7.45
N ALA A 36 -8.07 22.19 7.97
CA ALA A 36 -8.51 21.04 7.18
C ALA A 36 -9.45 21.45 6.03
N THR A 37 -10.41 22.34 6.30
CA THR A 37 -11.35 22.87 5.29
C THR A 37 -10.64 23.69 4.21
N ARG A 38 -9.64 24.50 4.60
CA ARG A 38 -8.87 25.29 3.63
C ARG A 38 -8.02 24.38 2.73
N LEU A 39 -7.39 23.35 3.31
CA LEU A 39 -6.66 22.35 2.54
C LEU A 39 -7.57 21.62 1.54
N ALA A 40 -8.75 21.20 1.98
CA ALA A 40 -9.76 20.57 1.13
C ALA A 40 -10.10 21.44 -0.09
N LYS A 41 -10.36 22.74 0.14
CA LYS A 41 -10.63 23.70 -0.96
C LYS A 41 -9.45 23.87 -1.91
N VAL A 42 -8.23 24.04 -1.39
CA VAL A 42 -7.02 24.26 -2.20
C VAL A 42 -6.70 23.03 -3.06
N LEU A 43 -6.90 21.83 -2.52
CA LEU A 43 -6.60 20.58 -3.22
C LEU A 43 -7.76 20.05 -4.07
N GLY A 44 -8.95 20.68 -4.01
CA GLY A 44 -10.14 20.16 -4.67
C GLY A 44 -10.61 18.82 -4.12
N LEU A 45 -10.35 18.55 -2.84
CA LEU A 45 -10.66 17.29 -2.15
C LEU A 45 -11.74 17.50 -1.08
N SER A 46 -12.39 16.42 -0.66
CA SER A 46 -13.19 16.41 0.56
C SER A 46 -12.29 16.42 1.79
N GLU A 47 -12.83 16.88 2.92
CA GLU A 47 -12.12 16.91 4.20
C GLU A 47 -11.63 15.51 4.61
N THR A 48 -12.47 14.48 4.41
CA THR A 48 -12.10 13.07 4.64
C THR A 48 -10.96 12.62 3.72
N GLN A 49 -10.97 13.03 2.44
CA GLN A 49 -9.87 12.71 1.51
C GLN A 49 -8.56 13.35 1.93
N VAL A 50 -8.59 14.61 2.40
CA VAL A 50 -7.40 15.29 2.93
C VAL A 50 -6.81 14.51 4.11
N ILE A 51 -7.64 14.04 5.04
CA ILE A 51 -7.19 13.22 6.18
C ILE A 51 -6.51 11.94 5.69
N HIS A 52 -7.11 11.23 4.73
CA HIS A 52 -6.50 10.02 4.17
C HIS A 52 -5.18 10.30 3.46
N VAL A 53 -5.08 11.38 2.69
CA VAL A 53 -3.84 11.80 2.02
C VAL A 53 -2.76 12.13 3.04
N ALA A 54 -3.10 12.88 4.09
CA ALA A 54 -2.18 13.23 5.16
C ALA A 54 -1.66 11.97 5.88
N LEU A 55 -2.54 11.03 6.24
CA LEU A 55 -2.13 9.77 6.86
C LEU A 55 -1.27 8.92 5.90
N ALA A 56 -1.58 8.89 4.60
CA ALA A 56 -0.77 8.17 3.62
C ALA A 56 0.62 8.79 3.42
N GLN A 57 0.74 10.12 3.51
CA GLN A 57 2.02 10.82 3.52
C GLN A 57 2.79 10.55 4.81
N PHE A 58 2.12 10.60 5.96
CA PHE A 58 2.75 10.33 7.25
C PHE A 58 3.25 8.88 7.34
N ALA A 59 2.46 7.92 6.87
CA ALA A 59 2.86 6.52 6.76
C ALA A 59 4.04 6.32 5.79
N ARG A 60 4.12 7.10 4.70
CA ARG A 60 5.27 7.10 3.78
C ARG A 60 6.57 7.48 4.46
N GLN A 61 6.51 8.42 5.38
CA GLN A 61 7.67 8.99 6.06
C GLN A 61 8.14 8.15 7.25
N ASN A 62 7.22 7.42 7.90
CA ASN A 62 7.49 6.81 9.20
C ASN A 62 7.44 5.28 9.22
N LEU A 63 6.72 4.63 8.30
CA LEU A 63 6.64 3.17 8.29
C LEU A 63 7.72 2.57 7.41
N PRO A 64 8.35 1.45 7.81
CA PRO A 64 9.26 0.71 6.95
C PRO A 64 8.56 0.36 5.64
N ARG A 65 9.20 0.71 4.53
CA ARG A 65 8.79 0.26 3.20
C ARG A 65 9.87 -0.65 2.66
N TYR A 66 9.46 -1.58 1.80
CA TYR A 66 10.42 -2.15 0.87
C TYR A 66 11.13 -0.99 0.16
N GLU A 67 12.46 -1.07 0.10
CA GLU A 67 13.24 -0.15 -0.68
C GLU A 67 12.63 -0.03 -2.09
N PRO A 68 12.59 1.18 -2.67
CA PRO A 68 12.26 1.31 -4.07
C PRO A 68 13.10 0.33 -4.88
N ASP A 69 12.48 -0.34 -5.85
CA ASP A 69 13.21 -1.25 -6.72
C ASP A 69 14.41 -0.52 -7.33
N GLY A 70 15.58 -1.16 -7.31
CA GLY A 70 16.85 -0.59 -7.80
C GLY A 70 16.87 -0.36 -9.31
N GLY A 71 15.73 -0.58 -9.98
CA GLY A 71 15.58 -0.56 -11.40
C GLY A 71 15.89 -1.91 -12.04
N PRO A 72 15.82 -1.99 -13.38
CA PRO A 72 16.12 -3.22 -14.10
C PRO A 72 17.54 -3.72 -13.80
N LEU A 73 17.69 -5.04 -13.70
CA LEU A 73 19.00 -5.67 -13.53
C LEU A 73 19.98 -5.20 -14.63
N THR A 74 21.17 -4.79 -14.20
CA THR A 74 22.30 -4.48 -15.08
C THR A 74 22.75 -5.73 -15.86
N ALA A 75 23.49 -5.54 -16.95
CA ALA A 75 24.04 -6.66 -17.71
C ALA A 75 24.93 -7.56 -16.84
N GLU A 76 25.77 -6.94 -16.00
CA GLU A 76 26.65 -7.66 -15.06
C GLU A 76 25.87 -8.52 -14.06
N GLN A 77 24.78 -7.98 -13.50
CA GLN A 77 23.92 -8.72 -12.60
C GLN A 77 23.23 -9.88 -13.31
N LYS A 78 22.77 -9.68 -14.55
CA LYS A 78 22.19 -10.75 -15.37
C LYS A 78 23.20 -11.84 -15.66
N ASP A 79 24.45 -11.49 -15.94
CA ASP A 79 25.51 -12.47 -16.18
C ASP A 79 25.92 -13.22 -14.92
N ALA A 80 25.96 -12.55 -13.76
CA ALA A 80 26.17 -13.20 -12.47
C ALA A 80 25.05 -14.22 -12.17
N ILE A 81 23.79 -13.85 -12.42
CA ILE A 81 22.65 -14.77 -12.27
C ILE A 81 22.79 -15.96 -13.21
N ARG A 82 23.14 -15.74 -14.48
CA ARG A 82 23.34 -16.83 -15.46
C ARG A 82 24.42 -17.81 -15.03
N LYS A 83 25.51 -17.32 -14.41
CA LYS A 83 26.60 -18.17 -13.89
C LYS A 83 26.18 -19.00 -12.67
N LEU A 84 25.34 -18.43 -11.80
CA LEU A 84 24.87 -19.10 -10.58
C LEU A 84 23.68 -20.03 -10.83
N GLN A 85 22.94 -19.82 -11.93
CA GLN A 85 21.80 -20.65 -12.27
C GLN A 85 22.26 -22.09 -12.56
N PRO A 86 21.71 -23.12 -11.89
CA PRO A 86 22.01 -24.50 -12.21
C PRO A 86 21.59 -24.81 -13.65
N SER A 87 22.53 -25.27 -14.46
CA SER A 87 22.28 -25.73 -15.82
C SER A 87 21.73 -27.15 -15.80
N GLY A 88 20.46 -27.34 -16.17
CA GLY A 88 19.86 -28.68 -16.26
C GLY A 88 18.33 -28.66 -16.37
N ARG A 89 17.75 -29.83 -16.65
CA ARG A 89 16.30 -30.03 -16.64
C ARG A 89 15.81 -29.99 -15.19
N MET A 90 15.03 -28.97 -14.83
CA MET A 90 14.39 -28.89 -13.52
C MET A 90 13.16 -29.80 -13.48
N THR A 91 12.98 -30.54 -12.39
CA THR A 91 11.78 -31.33 -12.12
C THR A 91 10.94 -30.62 -11.06
N VAL A 92 9.65 -30.46 -11.33
CA VAL A 92 8.71 -29.88 -10.37
C VAL A 92 8.48 -30.89 -9.25
N LYS A 93 8.87 -30.56 -8.02
CA LYS A 93 8.61 -31.41 -6.85
C LYS A 93 7.24 -31.16 -6.24
N GLU A 94 6.81 -29.91 -6.16
CA GLU A 94 5.51 -29.53 -5.61
C GLU A 94 4.95 -28.31 -6.37
N SER A 95 3.62 -28.31 -6.59
CA SER A 95 2.87 -27.18 -7.17
C SER A 95 2.13 -26.45 -6.06
N LEU A 96 2.21 -25.12 -6.04
CA LEU A 96 1.47 -24.26 -5.11
C LEU A 96 0.05 -23.91 -5.61
N PHE A 97 -0.39 -24.55 -6.71
CA PHE A 97 -1.70 -24.38 -7.33
C PHE A 97 -2.34 -25.74 -7.61
#